data_AF-A0A350AT35-F1
#
_entry.id   AF-A0A350AT35-F1
#
_cell.length_a   1.000
_cell.length_b   1.000
_cell.length_c   1.000
_cell.angle_alpha   90.00
_cell.angle_beta   90.00
_cell.angle_gamma   90.00
#
_symmetry.space_group_name_H-M   'P 1'
#
loop_
_entity.id
_entity.type
_entity.pdbx_description
1 polymer ?
#
loop_
_entity_poly.entity_id
_entity_poly.type
_entity_poly.pdbx_seq_one_letter_code
_entity_poly.pdbx_strand_id
1 'polypeptide(L)' 'ELYNIATDPFEANDLKQQNPEAVKQLLTKLDTWKATLPAQPTGAVFSAERSR' A
#
# COMPACT_ATOMS: atom_id res chain seq x y z
N GLU A 1 5.31 2.88 -7.71
CA GLU A 1 4.86 2.62 -9.08
C GLU A 1 3.35 2.84 -9.18
N LEU A 2 2.74 2.54 -10.31
CA LEU A 2 1.29 2.42 -10.50
C LEU A 2 0.99 1.27 -11.46
N TYR A 3 0.13 0.32 -11.05
CA TYR A 3 -0.23 -0.85 -11.86
C TYR A 3 -1.73 -0.98 -12.03
N ASN A 4 -2.17 -1.52 -13.17
CA ASN A 4 -3.54 -1.96 -13.38
C ASN A 4 -3.62 -3.48 -13.19
N ILE A 5 -3.88 -3.92 -11.95
CA ILE A 5 -3.89 -5.34 -11.57
C ILE A 5 -4.90 -6.21 -12.35
N ALA A 6 -5.93 -5.60 -12.96
CA ALA A 6 -6.91 -6.34 -13.76
C ALA A 6 -6.34 -6.80 -15.12
N THR A 7 -5.36 -6.05 -15.66
CA THR A 7 -4.74 -6.32 -16.97
C THR A 7 -3.25 -6.61 -16.88
N ASP A 8 -2.62 -6.37 -15.73
CA ASP A 8 -1.20 -6.58 -15.45
C ASP A 8 -1.02 -7.35 -14.12
N PRO A 9 -1.39 -8.64 -14.07
CA PRO A 9 -1.43 -9.42 -12.83
C PRO A 9 -0.05 -9.68 -12.20
N PHE A 10 1.02 -9.47 -12.98
CA PHE A 10 2.40 -9.61 -12.53
C PHE A 10 3.11 -8.26 -12.30
N GLU A 11 2.36 -7.15 -12.35
CA GLU A 11 2.87 -5.80 -12.09
C GLU A 11 4.13 -5.47 -12.90
N ALA A 12 4.17 -5.93 -14.15
CA ALA A 12 5.34 -5.80 -15.01
C ALA A 12 5.44 -4.41 -15.65
N ASN A 13 4.34 -3.65 -15.70
CA ASN A 13 4.24 -2.41 -16.47
C ASN A 13 3.92 -1.22 -15.57
N ASP A 14 4.93 -0.43 -15.20
CA ASP A 14 4.73 0.77 -14.39
C ASP A 14 4.07 1.90 -15.21
N LEU A 15 2.84 2.26 -14.81
CA LEU A 15 2.01 3.31 -15.41
C LEU A 15 2.19 4.68 -14.73
N LYS A 16 3.07 4.81 -13.73
CA LYS A 16 3.23 6.01 -12.90
C LYS A 16 3.42 7.28 -13.72
N GLN A 17 4.34 7.25 -14.69
CA GLN A 17 4.67 8.44 -15.50
C GLN A 17 3.53 8.83 -16.44
N GLN A 18 2.71 7.86 -16.85
CA GLN A 18 1.61 8.05 -17.79
C GLN A 18 0.34 8.56 -17.09
N ASN A 19 0.22 8.37 -15.77
CA ASN A 19 -0.98 8.73 -15.00
C ASN A 19 -0.64 9.46 -13.68
N PRO A 20 0.02 10.63 -13.73
CA PRO A 20 0.48 11.32 -12.53
C PRO A 20 -0.66 11.76 -11.59
N GLU A 21 -1.84 12.09 -12.11
CA GLU A 21 -3.02 12.43 -11.31
C GLU A 21 -3.52 11.24 -10.51
N ALA A 22 -3.58 10.05 -11.12
CA ALA A 22 -4.02 8.82 -10.45
C ALA A 22 -3.06 8.47 -9.31
N VAL A 23 -1.75 8.62 -9.54
CA VAL A 23 -0.72 8.44 -8.49
C VAL A 23 -0.96 9.40 -7.32
N LYS A 24 -1.18 10.69 -7.61
CA LYS A 24 -1.46 11.69 -6.58
C LYS A 24 -2.71 11.34 -5.77
N GLN A 25 -3.79 10.93 -6.43
CA GLN A 25 -5.04 10.57 -5.74
C GLN A 25 -4.87 9.34 -4.83
N LEU A 26 -4.19 8.30 -5.31
CA LEU A 26 -3.94 7.08 -4.55
C LEU A 26 -3.03 7.33 -3.35
N LEU A 27 -1.97 8.13 -3.52
CA LEU A 27 -1.09 8.54 -2.42
C LEU A 27 -1.86 9.33 -1.35
N THR A 28 -2.70 10.29 -1.74
CA THR A 28 -3.54 11.03 -0.77
C THR A 28 -4.46 10.11 0.01
N LYS A 29 -5.10 9.13 -0.65
CA LYS A 29 -5.94 8.12 0.02
C LYS A 29 -5.13 7.27 0.99
N LEU A 30 -3.92 6.86 0.60
CA LEU A 30 -3.01 6.08 1.43
C LEU A 30 -2.58 6.87 2.67
N ASP A 31 -2.20 8.14 2.52
CA ASP A 31 -1.77 8.99 3.63
C ASP A 31 -2.93 9.27 4.59
N THR A 32 -4.12 9.52 4.05
CA THR A 32 -5.34 9.68 4.84
C THR A 32 -5.61 8.43 5.68
N TRP A 33 -5.51 7.24 5.08
CA TRP A 33 -5.69 5.99 5.81
C TRP A 33 -4.59 5.75 6.84
N LYS A 34 -3.31 6.00 6.52
CA LYS A 34 -2.19 5.87 7.46
C LYS A 34 -2.36 6.75 8.69
N ALA A 35 -2.91 7.96 8.53
CA ALA A 35 -3.20 8.85 9.65
C ALA A 35 -4.26 8.30 10.63
N THR A 36 -5.05 7.30 10.21
CA THR A 36 -6.01 6.60 11.09
C THR A 36 -5.38 5.45 11.88
N LEU A 37 -4.15 5.04 11.55
CA LEU A 37 -3.51 3.91 12.20
C LEU A 37 -3.01 4.29 13.61
N PRO A 38 -3.09 3.35 14.59
CA PRO A 38 -2.46 3.56 15.87
C PRO A 38 -0.93 3.60 15.72
N ALA A 39 -0.25 4.27 16.66
CA ALA A 39 1.21 4.40 16.63
C ALA A 39 1.95 3.05 16.70
N GLN A 40 1.32 2.03 17.27
CA GLN A 40 1.85 0.68 17.37
C GLN A 40 0.72 -0.35 17.40
N PRO A 41 0.98 -1.61 17.02
CA PRO A 41 0.01 -2.68 17.20
C PRO A 41 -0.34 -2.86 18.68
N THR A 42 -1.60 -3.14 18.97
CA THR A 42 -2.08 -3.40 20.34
C THR A 42 -2.43 -4.87 20.51
N GLY A 43 -1.96 -5.49 21.59
CA GLY A 43 -2.19 -6.91 21.90
C GLY A 43 -1.14 -7.87 21.31
N ALA A 44 -1.39 -9.17 21.47
CA ALA A 44 -0.50 -10.24 20.98
C ALA A 44 -0.72 -10.51 19.48
N VAL A 45 -0.33 -9.55 18.64
CA VAL A 45 -0.52 -9.61 17.17
C VAL A 45 0.57 -10.40 16.42
N PHE A 46 1.57 -10.89 17.15
CA PHE A 46 2.65 -11.70 16.61
C PHE A 46 2.50 -13.15 17.05
N SER A 47 2.80 -14.06 16.12
CA SER A 47 2.77 -15.49 16.41
C SER A 47 3.94 -15.89 17.32
N ALA A 48 3.78 -16.99 18.06
CA ALA A 48 4.80 -17.47 18.99
C ALA A 48 6.13 -17.86 18.30
N GLU A 49 6.09 -18.13 17.01
CA GLU A 49 7.23 -18.48 16.16
C GLU A 49 8.14 -17.29 15.87
N ARG A 50 7.69 -16.04 16.10
CA ARG A 50 8.47 -14.81 15.85
C ARG A 50 9.36 -14.41 17.04
N SER A 51 9.37 -15.17 18.13
CA SER A 51 10.12 -14.88 19.37
C SER A 51 11.49 -15.58 19.48
N ARG A 52 12.01 -16.16 18.38
CA ARG A 52 13.29 -16.89 18.36
C ARG A 52 14.41 -16.09 17.71
#